data_AF-A0A9X7TIT8-F1
#
_entry.id   AF-A0A9X7TIT8-F1
#
_cell.length_a   1.000
_cell.length_b   1.000
_cell.length_c   1.000
_cell.angle_alpha   90.00
_cell.angle_beta   90.00
_cell.angle_gamma   90.00
#
_symmetry.space_group_name_H-M   'P 1'
#
loop_
_entity.id
_entity.type
_entity.pdbx_description
1 polymer ?
#
loop_
_entity_poly.entity_id
_entity_poly.type
_entity_poly.pdbx_seq_one_letter_code
_entity_poly.pdbx_strand_id
1 'polypeptide(L)'
;MILVVTLGFDEKFQIRALMRRFTDLEKVIIVGSFDDERAKKALESFESVLKSAQVNYELVEVDPHDFYDTIITITRKIINNNKGRRFVLNISGGMRILIIEVLFAFIFSGLEAEVEIESEDFNTVVSFRLSDMYPVHLTQDHLRILMSIKDGYTSVNSIHLRINLSLSTTWRRLKELREMGLIDDENKLTVKGELVIKMFNP
;
A
#
# COMPACT_ATOMS: atom_id res chain seq x y z
N MET A 1 0.01 -10.12 11.64
CA MET A 1 0.12 -9.39 10.35
C MET A 1 0.88 -10.26 9.37
N ILE A 2 0.56 -10.20 8.08
CA ILE A 2 1.26 -10.96 7.04
C ILE A 2 2.22 -10.01 6.31
N LEU A 3 3.50 -10.38 6.28
CA LEU A 3 4.51 -9.67 5.49
C LEU A 3 4.66 -10.40 4.15
N VAL A 4 4.25 -9.75 3.07
CA VAL A 4 4.49 -10.23 1.70
C VAL A 4 5.77 -9.56 1.20
N VAL A 5 6.72 -10.34 0.73
CA VAL A 5 7.95 -9.83 0.14
C VAL A 5 8.15 -10.36 -1.27
N THR A 6 8.57 -9.49 -2.17
CA THR A 6 9.10 -9.90 -3.47
C THR A 6 10.59 -10.21 -3.33
N LEU A 7 11.07 -11.31 -3.90
CA LEU A 7 12.47 -11.73 -3.80
C LEU A 7 13.11 -11.85 -5.19
N GLY A 8 14.38 -11.49 -5.27
CA GLY A 8 15.21 -11.59 -6.47
C GLY A 8 16.57 -12.18 -6.15
N PHE A 9 17.65 -11.53 -6.60
CA PHE A 9 19.01 -12.05 -6.43
C PHE A 9 19.72 -11.61 -5.13
N ASP A 10 19.07 -10.83 -4.29
CA ASP A 10 19.60 -10.37 -3.00
C ASP A 10 18.42 -10.27 -2.00
N GLU A 11 18.65 -10.78 -0.79
CA GLU A 11 17.65 -10.91 0.28
C GLU A 11 17.72 -9.82 1.36
N LYS A 12 18.65 -8.87 1.26
CA LYS A 12 18.91 -7.88 2.33
C LYS A 12 17.67 -7.07 2.68
N PHE A 13 16.90 -6.67 1.67
CA PHE A 13 15.66 -5.92 1.88
C PHE A 13 14.64 -6.72 2.68
N GLN A 14 14.53 -8.02 2.39
CA GLN A 14 13.57 -8.93 3.02
C GLN A 14 13.96 -9.22 4.47
N ILE A 15 15.25 -9.42 4.73
CA ILE A 15 15.79 -9.53 6.10
C ILE A 15 15.52 -8.25 6.90
N ARG A 16 15.79 -7.07 6.32
CA ARG A 16 15.57 -5.79 7.00
C ARG A 16 14.09 -5.52 7.26
N ALA A 17 13.21 -5.84 6.29
CA ALA A 17 11.77 -5.77 6.45
C ALA A 17 11.28 -6.69 7.57
N LEU A 18 11.77 -7.94 7.60
CA LEU A 18 11.49 -8.90 8.66
C LEU A 18 11.86 -8.34 10.03
N MET A 19 13.07 -7.79 10.19
CA MET A 19 13.52 -7.19 11.45
C MET A 19 12.62 -6.05 11.92
N ARG A 20 12.20 -5.15 11.01
CA ARG A 20 11.31 -4.03 11.35
C ARG A 20 9.91 -4.49 11.76
N ARG A 21 9.43 -5.61 11.20
CA ARG A 21 8.05 -6.07 11.31
C ARG A 21 7.87 -7.28 12.23
N PHE A 22 8.95 -7.75 12.87
CA PHE A 22 9.01 -9.00 13.61
C PHE A 22 7.95 -9.11 14.73
N THR A 23 7.72 -8.04 15.49
CA THR A 23 6.91 -8.08 16.72
C THR A 23 5.46 -8.49 16.50
N ASP A 24 4.85 -8.10 15.38
CA ASP A 24 3.42 -8.35 15.08
C ASP A 24 3.23 -9.37 13.93
N LEU A 25 4.28 -10.13 13.61
CA LEU A 25 4.35 -11.00 12.45
C LEU A 25 3.67 -12.34 12.70
N GLU A 26 2.72 -12.70 11.83
CA GLU A 26 2.06 -14.00 11.84
C GLU A 26 2.79 -14.99 10.91
N LYS A 27 3.10 -14.54 9.70
CA LYS A 27 3.90 -15.27 8.72
C LYS A 27 4.50 -14.34 7.66
N VAL A 28 5.51 -14.83 6.97
CA VAL A 28 6.07 -14.23 5.76
C VAL A 28 5.57 -14.98 4.53
N ILE A 29 5.20 -14.26 3.48
CA ILE A 29 4.93 -14.85 2.17
C ILE A 29 5.99 -14.33 1.21
N ILE A 30 6.77 -15.24 0.65
CA ILE A 30 7.85 -14.94 -0.30
C ILE A 30 7.31 -15.15 -1.69
N VAL A 31 7.40 -14.12 -2.54
CA VAL A 31 6.99 -14.18 -3.95
C VAL A 31 8.22 -13.99 -4.83
N GLY A 32 8.46 -14.89 -5.78
CA GLY A 32 9.64 -14.82 -6.65
C GLY A 32 9.62 -15.86 -7.78
N SER A 33 10.56 -15.73 -8.72
CA SER A 33 10.95 -16.79 -9.67
C SER A 33 12.34 -17.27 -9.28
N PHE A 34 12.54 -18.58 -9.22
CA PHE A 34 13.76 -19.20 -8.72
C PHE A 34 14.43 -20.08 -9.77
N ASP A 35 14.28 -19.76 -11.05
CA ASP A 35 14.95 -20.47 -12.16
C ASP A 35 16.46 -20.21 -12.21
N ASP A 36 16.90 -19.02 -11.77
CA ASP A 36 18.31 -18.60 -11.70
C ASP A 36 18.95 -19.00 -10.36
N GLU A 37 20.18 -19.51 -10.41
CA GLU A 37 20.93 -19.93 -9.22
C GLU A 37 21.16 -18.81 -8.20
N ARG A 38 21.23 -17.55 -8.61
CA ARG A 38 21.33 -16.40 -7.68
C ARG A 38 20.03 -16.20 -6.92
N ALA A 39 18.88 -16.36 -7.57
CA ALA A 39 17.58 -16.28 -6.92
C ALA A 39 17.41 -17.42 -5.91
N LYS A 40 17.80 -18.64 -6.27
CA LYS A 40 17.79 -19.79 -5.35
C LYS A 40 18.67 -19.55 -4.13
N LYS A 41 19.89 -19.03 -4.31
CA LYS A 41 20.78 -18.71 -3.19
C LYS A 41 20.22 -17.62 -2.28
N ALA A 42 19.61 -16.58 -2.84
CA ALA A 42 18.94 -15.54 -2.05
C ALA A 42 17.75 -16.12 -1.26
N LEU A 43 16.97 -17.03 -1.88
CA LEU A 43 15.88 -17.75 -1.20
C LEU A 43 16.40 -18.60 -0.05
N GLU A 44 17.41 -19.45 -0.30
CA GLU A 44 18.02 -20.30 0.72
C GLU A 44 18.57 -19.48 1.90
N SER A 45 19.24 -18.36 1.60
CA SER A 45 19.73 -17.41 2.60
C SER A 45 18.58 -16.86 3.45
N PHE A 46 17.52 -16.37 2.81
CA PHE A 46 16.38 -15.80 3.52
C PHE A 46 15.60 -16.84 4.33
N GLU A 47 15.38 -18.04 3.78
CA GLU A 47 14.77 -19.16 4.49
C GLU A 47 15.57 -19.55 5.74
N SER A 48 16.90 -19.55 5.66
CA SER A 48 17.77 -19.83 6.80
C SER A 48 17.55 -18.82 7.93
N VAL A 49 17.40 -17.54 7.59
CA VAL A 49 17.06 -16.48 8.55
C VAL A 49 15.68 -16.71 9.17
N LEU A 50 14.67 -17.00 8.36
CA LEU A 50 13.30 -17.26 8.84
C LEU A 50 13.23 -18.49 9.76
N LYS A 51 13.90 -19.58 9.39
CA LYS A 51 13.99 -20.82 10.20
C LYS A 51 14.70 -20.55 11.53
N SER A 52 15.81 -19.81 11.51
CA SER A 52 16.56 -19.45 12.71
C SER A 52 15.73 -18.56 13.65
N ALA A 53 14.92 -17.67 13.08
CA ALA A 53 14.01 -16.80 13.82
C ALA A 53 12.68 -17.49 14.20
N GLN A 54 12.49 -18.76 13.84
CA GLN A 54 11.25 -19.53 14.05
C GLN A 54 9.99 -18.85 13.47
N VAL A 55 10.17 -18.19 12.32
CA VAL A 55 9.09 -17.50 11.61
C VAL A 55 8.44 -18.43 10.61
N ASN A 56 7.12 -18.56 10.69
CA ASN A 56 6.34 -19.28 9.68
C ASN A 56 6.43 -18.56 8.34
N TYR A 57 6.63 -19.32 7.26
CA TYR A 57 6.66 -18.74 5.92
C TYR A 57 6.04 -19.64 4.85
N GLU A 58 5.59 -19.00 3.77
CA GLU A 58 5.04 -19.65 2.59
C GLU A 58 5.78 -19.15 1.35
N LEU A 59 6.10 -20.05 0.42
CA LEU A 59 6.70 -19.73 -0.87
C LEU A 59 5.62 -19.72 -1.95
N VAL A 60 5.56 -18.62 -2.71
CA VAL A 60 4.70 -18.46 -3.87
C VAL A 60 5.59 -18.21 -5.08
N GLU A 61 5.98 -19.31 -5.73
CA GLU A 61 6.73 -19.27 -6.98
C GLU A 61 5.80 -18.94 -8.16
N VAL A 62 6.26 -18.03 -9.01
CA VAL A 62 5.54 -17.46 -10.17
C VAL A 62 6.52 -17.21 -11.32
N ASP A 63 5.99 -17.03 -12.53
CA ASP A 63 6.77 -16.54 -13.68
C ASP A 63 6.43 -15.08 -13.97
N PRO A 64 7.31 -14.12 -13.64
CA PRO A 64 7.10 -12.69 -13.91
C PRO A 64 7.03 -12.33 -15.40
N HIS A 65 7.23 -13.27 -16.32
CA HIS A 65 7.01 -13.06 -17.74
C HIS A 65 5.56 -13.36 -18.17
N ASP A 66 4.80 -14.13 -17.37
CA ASP A 66 3.35 -14.30 -17.52
C ASP A 66 2.61 -13.36 -16.56
N PHE A 67 2.53 -12.09 -16.97
CA PHE A 67 2.03 -11.00 -16.15
C PHE A 67 0.64 -11.26 -15.55
N TYR A 68 -0.29 -11.77 -16.36
CA TYR A 68 -1.66 -11.97 -15.92
C TYR A 68 -1.82 -13.22 -15.06
N ASP A 69 -1.13 -14.32 -15.40
CA ASP A 69 -1.18 -15.52 -14.56
C ASP A 69 -0.56 -15.27 -13.20
N THR A 70 0.55 -14.53 -13.14
CA THR A 70 1.18 -14.16 -11.87
C THR A 70 0.23 -13.36 -10.98
N ILE A 71 -0.48 -12.37 -11.52
CA ILE A 71 -1.52 -11.62 -10.78
C ILE A 71 -2.63 -12.55 -10.24
N ILE A 72 -3.12 -13.48 -11.08
CA ILE A 72 -4.17 -14.44 -10.69
C ILE A 72 -3.66 -15.38 -9.59
N THR A 73 -2.42 -15.86 -9.72
CA THR A 73 -1.76 -16.77 -8.78
C THR A 73 -1.56 -16.10 -7.42
N ILE A 74 -1.04 -14.87 -7.39
CA ILE A 74 -0.92 -14.05 -6.17
C ILE A 74 -2.30 -13.88 -5.54
N THR A 75 -3.31 -13.50 -6.32
CA THR A 75 -4.67 -13.28 -5.81
C THR A 75 -5.26 -14.54 -5.17
N ARG A 76 -5.09 -15.70 -5.80
CA ARG A 76 -5.63 -16.98 -5.31
C ARG A 76 -4.87 -17.50 -4.10
N LYS A 77 -3.54 -17.53 -4.16
CA LYS A 77 -2.70 -18.14 -3.13
C LYS A 77 -2.52 -17.25 -1.90
N ILE A 78 -2.46 -15.93 -2.10
CA ILE A 78 -2.14 -14.97 -1.04
C ILE A 78 -3.42 -14.29 -0.55
N ILE A 79 -4.09 -13.55 -1.43
CA ILE A 79 -5.18 -12.65 -1.02
C ILE A 79 -6.41 -13.44 -0.55
N ASN A 80 -6.90 -14.38 -1.35
CA ASN A 80 -8.13 -15.13 -1.04
C ASN A 80 -8.01 -16.01 0.20
N ASN A 81 -6.83 -16.56 0.47
CA ASN A 81 -6.58 -17.44 1.61
C ASN A 81 -6.38 -16.68 2.93
N ASN A 82 -6.21 -15.35 2.86
CA ASN A 82 -5.85 -14.53 4.02
C ASN A 82 -6.76 -13.30 4.16
N LYS A 83 -8.03 -13.42 3.74
CA LYS A 83 -9.04 -12.36 3.89
C LYS A 83 -9.18 -11.92 5.35
N GLY A 84 -9.34 -10.61 5.56
CA GLY A 84 -9.47 -10.01 6.90
C GLY A 84 -8.15 -9.88 7.67
N ARG A 85 -7.02 -10.33 7.10
CA ARG A 85 -5.69 -10.11 7.68
C ARG A 85 -5.12 -8.76 7.26
N ARG A 86 -4.25 -8.21 8.11
CA ARG A 86 -3.45 -7.01 7.79
C ARG A 86 -2.23 -7.42 6.99
N PHE A 87 -1.98 -6.74 5.88
CA PHE A 87 -0.83 -6.96 5.00
C PHE A 87 0.16 -5.80 5.05
N VAL A 88 1.44 -6.16 5.00
CA VAL A 88 2.53 -5.26 4.63
C VAL A 88 3.18 -5.86 3.38
N LEU A 89 3.28 -5.07 2.31
CA LEU A 89 3.95 -5.44 1.07
C LEU A 89 5.33 -4.77 1.08
N ASN A 90 6.39 -5.52 1.36
CA ASN A 90 7.73 -5.01 1.12
C ASN A 90 8.15 -5.36 -0.31
N ILE A 91 8.19 -4.34 -1.16
CA ILE A 91 8.49 -4.46 -2.58
C ILE A 91 9.84 -3.80 -2.93
N SER A 92 10.74 -3.72 -1.95
CA SER A 92 12.04 -3.04 -2.12
C SER A 92 13.03 -3.86 -2.96
N GLY A 93 12.85 -5.18 -3.03
CA GLY A 93 13.69 -6.09 -3.80
C GLY A 93 12.89 -6.98 -4.75
N GLY A 94 13.59 -7.75 -5.59
CA GLY A 94 12.95 -8.56 -6.63
C GLY A 94 12.88 -7.89 -7.99
N MET A 95 12.34 -8.61 -8.97
CA MET A 95 12.16 -8.07 -10.32
C MET A 95 11.12 -6.96 -10.33
N ARG A 96 11.40 -5.87 -11.05
CA ARG A 96 10.47 -4.74 -11.17
C ARG A 96 9.11 -5.15 -11.75
N ILE A 97 9.08 -6.10 -12.68
CA ILE A 97 7.82 -6.63 -13.24
C ILE A 97 7.00 -7.32 -12.14
N LEU A 98 7.65 -8.17 -11.33
CA LEU A 98 7.01 -8.83 -10.19
C LEU A 98 6.46 -7.86 -9.14
N ILE A 99 7.21 -6.79 -8.86
CA ILE A 99 6.76 -5.73 -7.96
C ILE A 99 5.43 -5.13 -8.45
N ILE A 100 5.35 -4.85 -9.76
CA ILE A 100 4.14 -4.31 -10.37
C ILE A 100 2.99 -5.33 -10.32
N GLU A 101 3.25 -6.61 -10.63
CA GLU A 101 2.24 -7.68 -10.55
C GLU A 101 1.64 -7.84 -9.15
N VAL A 102 2.48 -7.81 -8.11
CA VAL A 102 2.02 -7.84 -6.71
C VAL A 102 1.13 -6.63 -6.40
N LEU A 103 1.53 -5.42 -6.80
CA LEU A 103 0.70 -4.23 -6.62
C LEU A 103 -0.65 -4.37 -7.34
N PHE A 104 -0.66 -4.83 -8.60
CA PHE A 104 -1.88 -5.06 -9.37
C PHE A 104 -2.83 -6.05 -8.69
N ALA A 105 -2.30 -7.18 -8.20
CA ALA A 105 -3.10 -8.18 -7.49
C ALA A 105 -3.80 -7.58 -6.27
N PHE A 106 -3.08 -6.81 -5.45
CA PHE A 106 -3.67 -6.17 -4.27
C PHE A 106 -4.68 -5.07 -4.65
N ILE A 107 -4.34 -4.20 -5.60
CA ILE A 107 -5.24 -3.12 -6.07
C ILE A 107 -6.55 -3.70 -6.61
N PHE A 108 -6.48 -4.70 -7.48
CA PHE A 108 -7.67 -5.31 -8.08
C PHE A 108 -8.51 -6.11 -7.08
N SER A 109 -7.90 -6.63 -6.02
CA SER A 109 -8.64 -7.30 -4.95
C SER A 109 -9.40 -6.32 -4.03
N GLY A 110 -9.06 -5.04 -4.07
CA GLY A 110 -9.59 -4.03 -3.16
C GLY A 110 -9.16 -4.23 -1.70
N LEU A 111 -8.19 -5.12 -1.42
CA LEU A 111 -7.64 -5.30 -0.09
C LEU A 111 -6.66 -4.18 0.24
N GLU A 112 -6.82 -3.64 1.45
CA GLU A 112 -5.89 -2.66 1.96
C GLU A 112 -4.59 -3.32 2.43
N ALA A 113 -3.48 -2.67 2.09
CA ALA A 113 -2.15 -3.04 2.56
C ALA A 113 -1.30 -1.80 2.80
N GLU A 114 -0.36 -1.89 3.75
CA GLU A 114 0.75 -0.95 3.81
C GLU A 114 1.81 -1.40 2.81
N VAL A 115 2.34 -0.49 2.01
CA VAL A 115 3.43 -0.74 1.06
C VAL A 115 4.70 -0.14 1.64
N GLU A 116 5.79 -0.91 1.64
CA GLU A 116 7.13 -0.46 2.01
C GLU A 116 8.08 -0.54 0.81
N ILE A 117 8.83 0.54 0.60
CA ILE A 117 9.92 0.62 -0.37
C ILE A 117 11.13 1.22 0.33
N GLU A 118 12.20 0.43 0.44
CA GLU A 118 13.49 0.88 0.95
C GLU A 118 14.37 1.38 -0.19
N SER A 119 15.10 2.48 0.04
CA SER A 119 16.03 3.04 -0.92
C SER A 119 17.23 2.10 -1.13
N GLU A 120 17.82 2.13 -2.34
CA GLU A 120 18.95 1.27 -2.72
C GLU A 120 20.20 1.48 -1.85
N ASP A 121 20.34 2.67 -1.23
CA ASP A 121 21.41 3.01 -0.28
C ASP A 121 21.10 2.57 1.16
N PHE A 122 19.95 1.95 1.40
CA PHE A 122 19.47 1.45 2.69
C PHE A 122 19.30 2.52 3.79
N ASN A 123 19.21 3.80 3.42
CA ASN A 123 19.09 4.91 4.37
C ASN A 123 17.64 5.30 4.65
N THR A 124 16.70 5.01 3.75
CA THR A 124 15.32 5.47 3.86
C THR A 124 14.34 4.35 3.56
N VAL A 125 13.27 4.27 4.34
CA VAL A 125 12.08 3.47 4.03
C VAL A 125 10.92 4.42 3.80
N VAL A 126 10.35 4.38 2.60
CA VAL A 126 9.10 5.05 2.28
C VAL A 126 7.97 4.04 2.52
N SER A 127 6.96 4.44 3.29
CA SER A 127 5.72 3.67 3.40
C SER A 127 4.49 4.51 3.11
N PHE A 128 3.49 3.85 2.54
CA PHE A 128 2.19 4.45 2.21
C PHE A 128 1.12 3.36 2.18
N ARG A 129 -0.15 3.75 2.19
CA ARG A 129 -1.25 2.79 2.08
C ARG A 129 -1.60 2.57 0.62
N LEU A 130 -1.99 1.35 0.27
CA LEU A 130 -2.40 1.05 -1.10
C LEU A 130 -3.55 1.96 -1.58
N SER A 131 -4.50 2.30 -0.70
CA SER A 131 -5.57 3.26 -0.98
C SER A 131 -5.10 4.68 -1.33
N ASP A 132 -3.87 5.05 -0.97
CA ASP A 132 -3.29 6.33 -1.36
C ASP A 132 -3.00 6.37 -2.87
N MET A 133 -2.83 5.22 -3.54
CA MET A 133 -2.65 5.10 -5.00
C MET A 133 -3.96 5.18 -5.79
N TYR A 134 -5.12 5.06 -5.14
CA TYR A 134 -6.40 5.06 -5.86
C TYR A 134 -6.73 6.44 -6.40
N PRO A 135 -7.17 6.52 -7.67
CA PRO A 135 -7.53 7.78 -8.30
C PRO A 135 -8.65 8.45 -7.51
N VAL A 136 -8.54 9.77 -7.37
CA VAL A 136 -9.57 10.59 -6.73
C VAL A 136 -10.33 11.36 -7.81
N HIS A 137 -11.65 11.26 -7.79
CA HIS A 137 -12.50 12.01 -8.71
C HIS A 137 -13.01 13.26 -7.99
N LEU A 138 -12.33 14.38 -8.25
CA LEU A 138 -12.61 15.64 -7.58
C LEU A 138 -13.47 16.55 -8.44
N THR A 139 -14.54 17.04 -7.85
CA THR A 139 -15.34 18.13 -8.40
C THR A 139 -14.76 19.46 -7.94
N GLN A 140 -15.18 20.56 -8.57
CA GLN A 140 -14.82 21.90 -8.08
C GLN A 140 -15.28 22.13 -6.64
N ASP A 141 -16.44 21.58 -6.25
CA ASP A 141 -16.91 21.64 -4.86
C ASP A 141 -15.97 20.90 -3.90
N HIS A 142 -15.44 19.75 -4.31
CA HIS A 142 -14.45 19.01 -3.52
C HIS A 142 -13.21 19.87 -3.23
N LEU A 143 -12.64 20.48 -4.26
CA LEU A 143 -11.46 21.34 -4.10
C LEU A 143 -11.77 22.55 -3.20
N ARG A 144 -12.91 23.22 -3.41
CA ARG A 144 -13.33 24.36 -2.58
C ARG A 144 -13.53 23.98 -1.11
N ILE A 145 -14.07 22.78 -0.83
CA ILE A 145 -14.19 22.25 0.53
C ILE A 145 -12.80 21.98 1.13
N LEU A 146 -11.92 21.30 0.39
CA LEU A 146 -10.56 21.00 0.85
C LEU A 146 -9.77 22.27 1.16
N MET A 147 -9.85 23.31 0.32
CA MET A 147 -9.26 24.62 0.62
C MET A 147 -9.88 25.28 1.85
N SER A 148 -11.21 25.19 2.03
CA SER A 148 -11.85 25.74 3.22
C SER A 148 -11.36 25.05 4.49
N ILE A 149 -11.16 23.73 4.46
CA ILE A 149 -10.58 22.99 5.58
C ILE A 149 -9.14 23.43 5.84
N LYS A 150 -8.34 23.61 4.78
CA LYS A 150 -6.97 24.15 4.88
C LYS A 150 -6.93 25.54 5.53
N ASP A 151 -7.92 26.39 5.22
CA ASP A 151 -8.09 27.73 5.79
C ASP A 151 -8.62 27.70 7.25
N GLY A 152 -8.84 26.51 7.83
CA GLY A 152 -9.25 26.32 9.22
C GLY A 152 -10.76 26.10 9.44
N TYR A 153 -11.57 26.03 8.37
CA TYR A 153 -13.00 25.76 8.48
C TYR A 153 -13.27 24.24 8.51
N THR A 154 -13.49 23.68 9.70
CA THR A 154 -13.66 22.22 9.87
C THR A 154 -15.12 21.78 10.12
N SER A 155 -16.01 22.69 10.50
CA SER A 155 -17.42 22.37 10.72
C SER A 155 -18.23 22.44 9.43
N VAL A 156 -19.23 21.57 9.28
CA VAL A 156 -20.11 21.59 8.10
C VAL A 156 -20.80 22.95 7.93
N ASN A 157 -21.24 23.56 9.04
CA ASN A 157 -21.85 24.89 9.09
C ASN A 157 -20.92 25.97 8.54
N SER A 158 -19.68 26.01 9.03
CA SER A 158 -18.71 27.01 8.57
C SER A 158 -18.32 26.80 7.11
N ILE A 159 -18.18 25.54 6.67
CA ILE A 159 -17.80 25.20 5.30
C ILE A 159 -18.90 25.62 4.33
N HIS A 160 -20.16 25.22 4.55
CA HIS A 160 -21.23 25.49 3.58
C HIS A 160 -21.49 26.99 3.40
N LEU A 161 -21.38 27.78 4.48
CA LEU A 161 -21.48 29.24 4.43
C LEU A 161 -20.33 29.85 3.64
N ARG A 162 -19.09 29.39 3.89
CA ARG A 162 -17.89 29.89 3.21
C ARG A 162 -17.93 29.68 1.69
N ILE A 163 -18.38 28.50 1.26
CA ILE A 163 -18.37 28.13 -0.17
C ILE A 163 -19.72 28.36 -0.87
N ASN A 164 -20.73 28.84 -0.15
CA ASN A 164 -22.08 29.07 -0.65
C ASN A 164 -22.69 27.81 -1.31
N LEU A 165 -22.64 26.68 -0.58
CA LEU A 165 -23.31 25.44 -0.96
C LEU A 165 -24.45 25.13 0.01
N SER A 166 -25.43 24.33 -0.44
CA SER A 166 -26.45 23.83 0.47
C SER A 166 -25.84 22.92 1.53
N LEU A 167 -26.43 22.91 2.72
CA LEU A 167 -25.98 22.06 3.84
C LEU A 167 -26.00 20.58 3.43
N SER A 168 -27.04 20.14 2.72
CA SER A 168 -27.16 18.76 2.22
C SER A 168 -26.05 18.38 1.24
N THR A 169 -25.69 19.28 0.32
CA THR A 169 -24.61 19.04 -0.63
C THR A 169 -23.26 18.98 0.08
N THR A 170 -23.04 19.89 1.04
CA THR A 170 -21.79 19.94 1.82
C THR A 170 -21.58 18.65 2.61
N TRP A 171 -22.63 18.13 3.27
CA TRP A 171 -22.59 16.83 3.95
C TRP A 171 -22.21 15.69 3.02
N ARG A 172 -22.86 15.62 1.84
CA ARG A 172 -22.57 14.58 0.85
C ARG A 172 -21.12 14.66 0.37
N ARG A 173 -20.62 15.85 0.04
CA ARG A 173 -19.25 16.06 -0.44
C ARG A 173 -18.20 15.76 0.63
N LEU A 174 -18.45 16.12 1.89
CA LEU A 174 -17.56 15.75 3.00
C LEU A 174 -17.51 14.22 3.20
N LYS A 175 -18.64 13.53 3.05
CA LYS A 175 -18.68 12.08 3.09
C LYS A 175 -17.84 11.46 1.96
N GLU A 176 -18.02 11.93 0.73
CA GLU A 176 -17.22 11.48 -0.43
C GLU A 176 -15.71 11.73 -0.21
N LEU A 177 -15.32 12.88 0.34
CA LEU A 177 -13.92 13.20 0.65
C LEU A 177 -13.31 12.28 1.74
N ARG A 178 -14.10 11.88 2.75
CA ARG A 178 -13.69 10.88 3.75
C ARG A 178 -13.52 9.50 3.12
N GLU A 179 -14.48 9.07 2.31
CA GLU A 179 -14.41 7.78 1.60
C GLU A 179 -13.19 7.71 0.66
N MET A 180 -12.80 8.83 0.05
CA MET A 180 -11.58 8.94 -0.76
C MET A 180 -10.28 9.03 0.07
N GLY A 181 -10.38 9.12 1.40
CA GLY A 181 -9.25 9.23 2.33
C GLY A 181 -8.54 10.59 2.30
N LEU A 182 -9.20 11.65 1.84
CA LEU A 182 -8.62 13.00 1.74
C LEU A 182 -8.78 13.82 3.02
N ILE A 183 -9.78 13.47 3.83
CA ILE A 183 -10.00 14.03 5.16
C ILE A 183 -10.33 12.92 6.15
N ASP A 184 -10.12 13.17 7.43
CA ASP A 184 -10.51 12.27 8.52
C ASP A 184 -11.94 12.54 9.03
N ASP A 185 -12.35 11.82 10.06
CA ASP A 185 -13.68 11.95 10.69
C ASP A 185 -13.89 13.30 11.40
N GLU A 186 -12.82 13.99 11.75
CA GLU A 186 -12.83 15.34 12.32
C GLU A 186 -12.78 16.43 11.23
N ASN A 187 -12.89 16.04 9.95
CA ASN A 187 -12.72 16.88 8.78
C ASN A 187 -11.37 17.62 8.75
N LYS A 188 -10.29 16.98 9.18
CA LYS A 188 -8.91 17.44 8.99
C LYS A 188 -8.32 16.81 7.74
N LEU A 189 -7.43 17.53 7.05
CA LEU A 189 -6.75 17.01 5.87
C LEU A 189 -5.83 15.85 6.25
N THR A 190 -5.91 14.78 5.47
CA THR A 190 -4.88 13.72 5.51
C THR A 190 -3.66 14.14 4.70
N VAL A 191 -2.58 13.37 4.77
CA VAL A 191 -1.41 13.55 3.88
C VAL A 191 -1.83 13.53 2.41
N LYS A 192 -2.75 12.61 2.04
CA LYS A 192 -3.32 12.53 0.68
C LYS A 192 -4.10 13.80 0.32
N GLY A 193 -4.91 14.33 1.25
CA GLY A 193 -5.64 15.59 1.10
C GLY A 193 -4.72 16.79 0.85
N GLU A 194 -3.66 16.92 1.65
CA GLU A 194 -2.65 17.98 1.50
C GLU A 194 -1.92 17.91 0.15
N LEU A 195 -1.53 16.70 -0.27
CA LEU A 195 -0.90 16.47 -1.58
C LEU A 195 -1.83 16.85 -2.72
N VAL A 196 -3.10 16.43 -2.66
CA VAL A 196 -4.11 16.78 -3.66
C VAL A 196 -4.26 18.30 -3.79
N ILE A 197 -4.37 19.03 -2.68
CA ILE A 197 -4.45 20.50 -2.75
C ILE A 197 -3.23 21.07 -3.47
N LYS A 198 -2.01 20.61 -3.12
CA LYS A 198 -0.77 21.10 -3.75
C LYS A 198 -0.67 20.76 -5.24
N MET A 199 -1.22 19.62 -5.67
CA MET A 199 -1.19 19.19 -7.07
C MET A 199 -2.18 19.95 -7.96
N PHE A 200 -3.36 20.27 -7.43
CA PHE A 200 -4.46 20.83 -8.21
C PHE A 200 -4.72 22.32 -7.96
N ASN A 201 -3.90 22.98 -7.12
CA ASN A 201 -3.98 24.41 -6.83
C ASN A 201 -2.59 25.07 -6.94
N PRO A 202 -2.20 25.58 -8.13
CA PRO A 202 -0.93 26.29 -8.34
C PRO A 202 -0.86 27.61 -7.56
#